data_AF-A0A2W4MCS9-F1
#
_entry.id   AF-A0A2W4MCS9-F1
#
_cell.length_a   1.000
_cell.length_b   1.000
_cell.length_c   1.000
_cell.angle_alpha   90.00
_cell.angle_beta   90.00
_cell.angle_gamma   90.00
#
_symmetry.space_group_name_H-M   'P 1'
#
loop_
_entity.id
_entity.type
_entity.pdbx_description
1 polymer ?
#
loop_
_entity_poly.entity_id
_entity_poly.type
_entity_poly.pdbx_seq_one_letter_code
_entity_poly.pdbx_strand_id
1 'polypeptide(L)'
;MIACTAGGAFIAFGGVTAYQSAWREADTALEVVQAFMDAGAAGDAAAGYALFDPGASVTEESVAQLFAERSDVFQGSPTVALERFTVHNETNGISASLEGKITYVGDRPVRKLEASLRRVDERWRLVSIQFADSLGS
;
A
#
# COMPACT_ATOMS: atom_id res chain seq x y z
N MET A 1 -6.04 -29.90 26.80
CA MET A 1 -5.13 -31.02 26.47
C MET A 1 -3.85 -30.38 25.95
N ILE A 2 -2.72 -30.63 26.60
CA ILE A 2 -1.43 -29.99 26.29
C ILE A 2 -0.83 -30.63 25.04
N ALA A 3 -0.34 -29.82 24.11
CA ALA A 3 0.69 -30.22 23.16
C ALA A 3 1.59 -29.01 22.87
N CYS A 4 2.72 -28.95 23.57
CA CYS A 4 3.89 -28.19 23.13
C CYS A 4 4.68 -29.07 22.16
N THR A 5 4.79 -28.66 20.90
CA THR A 5 5.87 -29.10 20.01
C THR A 5 6.38 -27.89 19.24
N ALA A 6 7.67 -27.65 19.39
CA ALA A 6 8.44 -26.59 18.77
C ALA A 6 8.41 -26.64 17.24
N GLY A 7 8.55 -25.48 16.61
CA GLY A 7 8.85 -25.33 15.18
C GLY A 7 7.72 -24.74 14.36
N GLY A 8 7.82 -23.44 14.05
CA GLY A 8 7.09 -22.78 12.96
C GLY A 8 5.56 -22.83 13.08
N ALA A 9 4.98 -21.95 13.89
CA ALA A 9 3.55 -21.66 13.79
C ALA A 9 3.27 -20.91 12.49
N PHE A 10 3.05 -21.64 11.40
CA PHE A 10 2.20 -21.15 10.33
C PHE A 10 0.81 -21.02 10.94
N ILE A 11 0.42 -19.80 11.30
CA ILE A 11 -0.96 -19.56 11.68
C ILE A 11 -1.80 -19.62 10.41
N ALA A 12 -2.24 -20.83 10.07
CA ALA A 12 -3.41 -21.03 9.23
C ALA A 12 -4.62 -20.63 10.07
N PHE A 13 -5.04 -19.36 9.97
CA PHE A 13 -6.29 -18.92 10.57
C PHE A 13 -7.46 -19.59 9.85
N GLY A 14 -8.05 -20.56 10.53
CA GLY A 14 -9.30 -21.19 10.11
C GLY A 14 -10.46 -20.19 10.14
N GLY A 15 -11.09 -20.04 8.98
CA GLY A 15 -12.56 -19.98 8.85
C GLY A 15 -13.26 -18.69 9.28
N VAL A 16 -13.62 -17.88 8.29
CA VAL A 16 -14.69 -16.85 8.28
C VAL A 16 -14.54 -15.55 9.10
N THR A 17 -14.04 -15.53 10.34
CA THR A 17 -13.96 -14.25 11.11
C THR A 17 -12.63 -13.51 10.97
N ALA A 18 -11.50 -14.24 10.88
CA ALA A 18 -10.19 -13.66 10.56
C ALA A 18 -10.11 -13.12 9.11
N TYR A 19 -10.96 -13.66 8.23
CA TYR A 19 -11.08 -13.21 6.84
C TYR A 19 -11.67 -11.79 6.79
N GLN A 20 -12.76 -11.51 7.53
CA GLN A 20 -13.39 -10.19 7.55
C GLN A 20 -12.52 -9.09 8.17
N SER A 21 -11.72 -9.41 9.20
CA SER A 21 -10.78 -8.46 9.78
C SER A 21 -9.63 -8.14 8.83
N ALA A 22 -9.10 -9.14 8.11
CA ALA A 22 -8.03 -8.94 7.14
C ALA A 22 -8.47 -8.06 5.96
N TRP A 23 -9.70 -8.23 5.47
CA TRP A 23 -10.25 -7.38 4.39
C TRP A 23 -10.48 -5.93 4.84
N ARG A 24 -10.94 -5.70 6.07
CA ARG A 24 -11.09 -4.34 6.62
C ARG A 24 -9.72 -3.65 6.80
N GLU A 25 -8.71 -4.40 7.24
CA GLU A 25 -7.35 -3.88 7.33
C GLU A 25 -6.76 -3.57 5.95
N ALA A 26 -7.04 -4.42 4.96
CA ALA A 26 -6.63 -4.18 3.58
C ALA A 26 -7.32 -2.95 2.97
N ASP A 27 -8.60 -2.72 3.28
CA ASP A 27 -9.37 -1.57 2.82
C ASP A 27 -8.78 -0.25 3.35
N THR A 28 -8.53 -0.16 4.65
CA THR A 28 -7.88 1.03 5.24
C THR A 28 -6.45 1.25 4.74
N ALA A 29 -5.70 0.20 4.42
CA ALA A 29 -4.39 0.33 3.79
C ALA A 29 -4.49 0.81 2.33
N LEU A 30 -5.48 0.31 1.58
CA LEU A 30 -5.78 0.73 0.22
C LEU A 30 -6.22 2.20 0.18
N GLU A 31 -7.00 2.67 1.16
CA GLU A 31 -7.38 4.08 1.30
C GLU A 31 -6.14 5.00 1.40
N VAL A 32 -5.11 4.60 2.14
CA VAL A 32 -3.85 5.38 2.22
C VAL A 32 -3.15 5.44 0.86
N VAL A 33 -3.09 4.32 0.15
CA VAL A 33 -2.49 4.25 -1.19
C VAL A 33 -3.30 5.08 -2.19
N GLN A 34 -4.63 4.99 -2.17
CA GLN A 34 -5.49 5.79 -3.04
C GLN A 34 -5.36 7.29 -2.73
N ALA A 35 -5.33 7.68 -1.45
CA ALA A 35 -5.10 9.07 -1.05
C ALA A 35 -3.76 9.61 -1.56
N PHE A 36 -2.72 8.76 -1.60
CA PHE A 36 -1.43 9.14 -2.19
C PHE A 36 -1.53 9.34 -3.71
N MET A 37 -2.26 8.47 -4.40
CA MET A 37 -2.52 8.61 -5.84
C MET A 37 -3.33 9.88 -6.15
N ASP A 38 -4.33 10.20 -5.32
CA ASP A 38 -5.15 11.40 -5.45
C ASP A 38 -4.32 12.67 -5.20
N ALA A 39 -3.43 12.65 -4.21
CA ALA A 39 -2.48 13.73 -3.95
C ALA A 39 -1.53 13.93 -5.15
N GLY A 40 -1.05 12.85 -5.75
CA GLY A 40 -0.25 12.90 -6.98
C GLY A 40 -1.02 13.47 -8.17
N ALA A 41 -2.29 13.07 -8.33
CA ALA A 41 -3.16 13.59 -9.38
C ALA A 41 -3.46 15.09 -9.21
N ALA A 42 -3.51 15.57 -7.96
CA ALA A 42 -3.66 16.99 -7.61
C ALA A 42 -2.34 17.77 -7.64
N GLY A 43 -1.18 17.09 -7.69
CA GLY A 43 0.14 17.70 -7.54
C GLY A 43 0.43 18.21 -6.12
N ASP A 44 -0.27 17.68 -5.11
CA ASP A 44 -0.13 18.09 -3.70
C ASP A 44 0.91 17.22 -2.98
N ALA A 45 2.18 17.62 -3.10
CA ALA A 45 3.29 16.91 -2.47
C ALA A 45 3.22 16.89 -0.94
N ALA A 46 2.67 17.95 -0.32
CA ALA A 46 2.52 18.04 1.13
C ALA A 46 1.50 17.00 1.64
N ALA A 47 0.35 16.88 0.96
CA ALA A 47 -0.64 15.85 1.25
C ALA A 47 -0.06 14.43 1.03
N GLY A 48 0.68 14.22 -0.06
CA GLY A 48 1.34 12.94 -0.33
C GLY A 48 2.38 12.57 0.73
N TYR A 49 3.22 13.52 1.13
CA TYR A 49 4.24 13.35 2.17
C TYR A 49 3.63 13.03 3.55
N ALA A 50 2.52 13.68 3.91
CA ALA A 50 1.84 13.45 5.18
C ALA A 50 1.30 12.02 5.39
N LEU A 51 1.22 11.22 4.31
CA LEU A 51 0.82 9.82 4.35
C LEU A 51 1.97 8.86 4.71
N PHE A 52 3.22 9.33 4.60
CA PHE A 52 4.39 8.52 4.93
C PHE A 52 4.61 8.35 6.43
N ASP A 53 5.29 7.28 6.79
CA ASP A 53 5.82 7.00 8.12
C ASP A 53 6.88 8.09 8.47
N PRO A 54 6.80 8.74 9.65
CA PRO A 54 7.76 9.77 10.03
C PRO A 54 9.21 9.31 10.12
N GLY A 55 9.44 8.00 10.27
CA GLY A 55 10.76 7.36 10.26
C GLY A 55 11.18 6.84 8.88
N ALA A 56 10.37 7.01 7.83
CA ALA A 56 10.77 6.72 6.46
C ALA A 56 11.79 7.75 5.97
N SER A 57 12.74 7.30 5.15
CA SER A 57 13.72 8.18 4.49
C SER A 57 13.11 8.86 3.26
N VAL A 58 11.98 9.53 3.43
CA VAL A 58 11.22 10.23 2.39
C VAL A 58 11.09 11.69 2.79
N THR A 59 11.23 12.61 1.84
CA THR A 59 11.04 14.05 2.02
C THR A 59 9.91 14.56 1.13
N GLU A 60 9.29 15.68 1.50
CA GLU A 60 8.30 16.33 0.65
C GLU A 60 8.83 16.63 -0.77
N GLU A 61 10.11 17.04 -0.88
CA GLU A 61 10.78 17.26 -2.16
C GLU A 61 10.87 15.98 -3.00
N SER A 62 11.22 14.84 -2.39
CA SER A 62 11.26 13.55 -3.10
C SER A 62 9.87 13.11 -3.59
N VAL A 63 8.81 13.43 -2.85
CA VAL A 63 7.42 13.17 -3.28
C VAL A 63 7.03 14.08 -4.44
N ALA A 64 7.36 15.38 -4.36
CA ALA A 64 7.14 16.33 -5.46
C ALA A 64 7.87 15.89 -6.74
N GLN A 65 9.13 15.46 -6.60
CA GLN A 65 9.92 14.93 -7.71
C GLN A 65 9.28 13.67 -8.31
N LEU A 66 8.84 12.73 -7.47
CA LEU A 66 8.14 11.52 -7.92
C LEU A 66 6.86 11.85 -8.70
N PHE A 67 6.05 12.80 -8.22
CA PHE A 67 4.84 13.26 -8.89
C PHE A 67 5.12 13.88 -10.27
N ALA A 68 6.23 14.63 -10.39
CA ALA A 68 6.65 15.22 -11.65
C ALA A 68 7.21 14.16 -12.63
N GLU A 69 8.11 13.30 -12.16
CA GLU A 69 8.78 12.28 -12.97
C GLU A 69 7.83 11.19 -13.44
N ARG A 70 6.88 10.79 -12.60
CA ARG A 70 5.87 9.76 -12.90
C ARG A 70 4.51 10.37 -13.19
N SER A 71 4.47 11.52 -13.87
CA SER A 71 3.21 12.15 -14.28
C SER A 71 2.31 11.23 -15.13
N ASP A 72 2.90 10.27 -15.83
CA ASP A 72 2.21 9.20 -16.55
C ASP A 72 1.37 8.29 -15.64
N VAL A 73 1.80 8.13 -14.38
CA VAL A 73 1.14 7.31 -13.36
C VAL A 73 0.01 8.08 -12.67
N PHE A 74 0.22 9.37 -12.37
CA PHE A 74 -0.70 10.15 -11.54
C PHE A 74 -1.77 10.91 -12.34
N GLN A 75 -1.51 11.25 -13.60
CA GLN A 75 -2.52 11.92 -14.43
C GLN A 75 -3.62 10.94 -14.87
N GLY A 76 -4.84 11.45 -15.06
CA GLY A 76 -5.95 10.68 -15.63
C GLY A 76 -6.85 9.98 -14.62
N SER A 77 -6.94 10.51 -13.40
CA SER A 77 -7.81 9.99 -12.31
C SER A 77 -7.56 8.49 -12.02
N PRO A 78 -6.36 8.15 -11.52
CA PRO A 78 -5.98 6.78 -11.23
C PRO A 78 -6.87 6.18 -10.13
N THR A 79 -7.36 4.96 -10.36
CA THR A 79 -8.06 4.16 -9.35
C THR A 79 -7.24 2.92 -9.05
N VAL A 80 -6.94 2.68 -7.78
CA VAL A 80 -6.18 1.51 -7.33
C VAL A 80 -7.14 0.39 -6.95
N ALA A 81 -6.97 -0.75 -7.60
CA ALA A 81 -7.63 -2.00 -7.24
C ALA A 81 -6.63 -2.89 -6.50
N LEU A 82 -7.01 -3.38 -5.33
CA LEU A 82 -6.19 -4.32 -4.56
C LEU A 82 -6.14 -5.69 -5.25
N GLU A 83 -4.93 -6.23 -5.44
CA GLU A 83 -4.74 -7.61 -5.93
C GLU A 83 -4.30 -8.55 -4.81
N ARG A 84 -3.35 -8.11 -3.99
CA ARG A 84 -2.83 -8.88 -2.87
C ARG A 84 -2.52 -7.97 -1.70
N PHE A 85 -2.88 -8.43 -0.51
CA PHE A 85 -2.50 -7.80 0.74
C PHE A 85 -1.88 -8.84 1.65
N THR A 86 -0.67 -8.57 2.15
CA THR A 86 0.06 -9.46 3.04
C THR A 86 0.45 -8.70 4.29
N VAL A 87 0.01 -9.16 5.45
CA VAL A 87 0.37 -8.56 6.75
C VAL A 87 1.52 -9.35 7.35
N HIS A 88 2.53 -8.63 7.82
CA HIS A 88 3.68 -9.17 8.53
C HIS A 88 3.66 -8.63 9.96
N ASN A 89 3.68 -9.54 10.93
CA ASN A 89 3.78 -9.17 12.34
C ASN A 89 5.27 -9.23 12.72
N GLU A 90 5.87 -8.07 12.96
CA GLU A 90 7.27 -7.92 13.31
C GLU A 90 7.43 -7.59 14.80
N THR A 91 8.61 -7.86 15.35
CA THR A 91 8.91 -7.58 16.78
C THR A 91 8.71 -6.10 17.15
N ASN A 92 8.82 -5.19 16.16
CA ASN A 92 8.72 -3.75 16.35
C ASN A 92 7.39 -3.15 15.85
N GLY A 93 6.40 -3.98 15.50
CA GLY A 93 5.10 -3.52 15.04
C GLY A 93 4.52 -4.35 13.90
N ILE A 94 3.45 -3.85 13.30
CA ILE A 94 2.77 -4.52 12.19
C ILE A 94 3.15 -3.80 10.90
N SER A 95 3.65 -4.54 9.92
CA SER A 95 3.88 -4.06 8.56
C SER A 95 2.96 -4.79 7.58
N ALA A 96 2.75 -4.21 6.41
CA ALA A 96 1.98 -4.84 5.35
C ALA A 96 2.59 -4.53 3.99
N SER A 97 2.50 -5.49 3.08
CA SER A 97 2.76 -5.32 1.66
C SER A 97 1.45 -5.34 0.91
N LEU A 98 1.25 -4.34 0.05
CA LEU A 98 0.09 -4.17 -0.81
C LEU A 98 0.54 -4.23 -2.26
N GLU A 99 0.04 -5.22 -3.00
CA GLU A 99 0.16 -5.28 -4.46
C GLU A 99 -1.20 -4.92 -5.06
N GLY A 100 -1.19 -3.99 -6.01
CA GLY A 100 -2.39 -3.49 -6.65
C GLY A 100 -2.19 -3.20 -8.13
N LYS A 101 -3.32 -2.95 -8.79
CA LYS A 101 -3.38 -2.46 -10.17
C LYS A 101 -3.91 -1.05 -10.18
N ILE A 102 -3.24 -0.18 -10.93
CA ILE A 102 -3.73 1.15 -11.23
C ILE A 102 -4.49 1.07 -12.54
N THR A 103 -5.77 1.42 -12.46
CA THR A 103 -6.66 1.56 -13.60
C THR A 103 -6.94 3.05 -13.82
N TYR A 104 -7.27 3.40 -15.05
CA TYR A 104 -7.50 4.78 -15.45
C TYR A 104 -8.84 4.86 -16.18
N VAL A 105 -9.41 6.06 -16.20
CA VAL A 105 -10.54 6.35 -17.09
C VAL A 105 -10.03 6.44 -18.53
N GLY A 106 -10.61 5.65 -19.44
CA GLY A 106 -10.24 5.61 -20.86
C GLY A 106 -9.25 4.48 -21.20
N ASP A 107 -8.70 4.53 -22.41
CA ASP A 107 -7.85 3.46 -22.97
C ASP A 107 -6.37 3.64 -22.60
N ARG A 108 -6.08 3.67 -21.29
CA ARG A 108 -4.71 3.73 -20.77
C ARG A 108 -4.27 2.37 -20.24
N PRO A 109 -2.97 2.03 -20.36
CA PRO A 109 -2.46 0.76 -19.90
C PRO A 109 -2.61 0.62 -18.39
N VAL A 110 -3.06 -0.55 -17.94
CA VAL A 110 -3.09 -0.91 -16.53
C VAL A 110 -1.66 -1.04 -16.02
N ARG A 111 -1.37 -0.39 -14.89
CA ARG A 111 -0.05 -0.41 -14.25
C ARG A 111 -0.09 -1.21 -12.96
N LYS A 112 1.07 -1.74 -12.57
CA LYS A 112 1.22 -2.41 -11.28
C LYS A 112 1.74 -1.44 -10.24
N LEU A 113 1.24 -1.61 -9.03
CA LEU A 113 1.63 -0.85 -7.86
C LEU A 113 2.02 -1.82 -6.76
N GLU A 114 3.14 -1.53 -6.11
CA GLU A 114 3.58 -2.23 -4.91
C GLU A 114 3.84 -1.17 -3.84
N ALA A 115 3.19 -1.31 -2.69
CA ALA A 115 3.34 -0.39 -1.57
C ALA A 115 3.67 -1.17 -0.30
N SER A 116 4.62 -0.67 0.48
CA SER A 116 4.90 -1.16 1.82
C SER A 116 4.33 -0.17 2.83
N LEU A 117 3.55 -0.68 3.77
CA LEU A 117 2.93 0.09 4.83
C LEU A 117 3.40 -0.39 6.20
N ARG A 118 3.38 0.51 7.17
CA ARG A 118 3.58 0.21 8.58
C ARG A 118 2.45 0.79 9.39
N ARG A 119 2.03 0.08 10.44
CA ARG A 119 1.06 0.58 11.41
C ARG A 119 1.79 1.39 12.47
N VAL A 120 1.53 2.70 12.51
CA VAL A 120 2.04 3.66 13.49
C VAL A 120 0.86 4.32 14.18
N ASP A 121 0.82 4.29 15.51
CA ASP A 121 -0.30 4.84 16.31
C ASP A 121 -1.68 4.35 15.81
N GLU A 122 -1.78 3.03 15.59
CA GLU A 122 -2.97 2.34 15.07
C GLU A 122 -3.38 2.69 13.63
N ARG A 123 -2.65 3.56 12.92
CA ARG A 123 -2.93 3.97 11.54
C ARG A 123 -1.91 3.43 10.55
N TRP A 124 -2.34 3.11 9.34
CA TRP A 124 -1.44 2.76 8.25
C TRP A 124 -0.70 3.99 7.75
N ARG A 125 0.61 3.83 7.53
CA ARG A 125 1.51 4.84 6.97
C ARG A 125 2.33 4.21 5.87
N LEU A 126 2.56 4.96 4.79
CA LEU A 126 3.41 4.53 3.69
C LEU A 126 4.87 4.51 4.14
N VAL A 127 5.55 3.40 3.92
CA VAL A 127 7.01 3.31 4.08
C VAL A 127 7.68 3.48 2.72
N SER A 128 7.12 2.84 1.70
CA SER A 128 7.56 2.95 0.32
C SER A 128 6.43 2.66 -0.65
N ILE A 129 6.54 3.20 -1.85
CA ILE A 129 5.62 2.94 -2.96
C ILE A 129 6.43 2.85 -4.25
N GLN A 130 6.10 1.88 -5.09
CA GLN A 130 6.76 1.60 -6.34
C GLN A 130 5.73 1.33 -7.42
N PHE A 131 6.04 1.78 -8.63
CA PHE A 131 5.21 1.61 -9.80
C PHE A 131 5.97 0.78 -10.82
N ALA A 132 5.43 -0.38 -11.16
CA ALA A 132 5.98 -1.17 -12.25
C ALA A 132 5.27 -0.78 -13.55
N ASP A 133 6.06 -0.62 -14.62
CA ASP A 133 5.51 -0.44 -15.96
C ASP A 133 4.65 -1.65 -16.35
N SER A 134 3.67 -1.36 -17.21
CA SER A 134 2.53 -2.22 -17.57
C SER A 134 2.84 -3.71 -17.55
N LEU A 135 1.90 -4.51 -17.04
CA LEU A 135 1.87 -5.96 -17.23
C LEU A 135 2.18 -6.25 -18.69
N GLY A 136 3.36 -6.85 -18.93
CA GLY A 136 3.93 -7.03 -20.25
C GLY A 136 2.92 -7.63 -21.24
N SER A 137 3.00 -7.09 -22.45
CA SER A 137 2.32 -7.46 -23.69
C SER A 137 2.14 -8.96 -23.92
#